data_AF-A0A3N6FPR8-F1
#
_entry.id   AF-A0A3N6FPR8-F1
#
_cell.length_a   1.000
_cell.length_b   1.000
_cell.length_c   1.000
_cell.angle_alpha   90.00
_cell.angle_beta   90.00
_cell.angle_gamma   90.00
#
_symmetry.space_group_name_H-M   'P 1'
#
loop_
_entity.id
_entity.type
_entity.pdbx_description
1 polymer ?
#
loop_
_entity_poly.entity_id
_entity_poly.type
_entity_poly.pdbx_seq_one_letter_code
_entity_poly.pdbx_strand_id
1 'polypeptide(L)'
;MRATPHDHTEEGALAKLPADDDRLAAATIYSSLEPCAERASRPRPCAQLIQDAGLRRVVTAWSEPDTFVAGADGTKTLEDGGVKVVELPEYVNAAQAPNRHLL
;
A
#
# COMPACT_ATOMS: atom_id res chain seq x y z
N MET A 1 -10.88 -8.57 -14.24
CA MET A 1 -10.88 -7.17 -14.73
C MET A 1 -9.45 -6.80 -15.11
N ARG A 2 -9.22 -6.01 -16.17
CA ARG A 2 -7.85 -5.62 -16.59
C ARG A 2 -7.48 -4.33 -15.87
N ALA A 3 -6.32 -4.27 -15.21
CA ALA A 3 -5.86 -3.09 -14.48
C ALA A 3 -5.73 -1.87 -15.41
N THR A 4 -6.05 -0.69 -14.91
CA THR A 4 -5.94 0.59 -15.60
C THR A 4 -4.70 1.35 -15.14
N PRO A 5 -4.22 2.36 -15.91
CA PRO A 5 -3.09 3.19 -15.49
C PRO A 5 -3.30 3.96 -14.18
N HIS A 6 -4.55 4.08 -13.71
CA HIS A 6 -4.88 4.77 -12.46
C HIS A 6 -4.96 3.83 -11.26
N ASP A 7 -4.98 2.51 -11.49
CA ASP A 7 -5.05 1.55 -10.40
C ASP A 7 -3.66 1.44 -9.77
N HIS A 8 -3.59 1.65 -8.46
CA HIS A 8 -2.35 1.39 -7.74
C HIS A 8 -2.14 -0.13 -7.61
N THR A 9 -0.89 -0.52 -7.33
CA THR A 9 -0.49 -1.94 -7.29
C THR A 9 -1.31 -2.73 -6.27
N GLU A 10 -1.60 -2.14 -5.11
CA GLU A 10 -2.36 -2.74 -4.01
C GLU A 10 -3.82 -2.97 -4.42
N GLU A 11 -4.45 -1.98 -5.05
CA GLU A 11 -5.81 -2.09 -5.61
C GLU A 11 -5.87 -3.22 -6.67
N GLY A 12 -4.90 -3.24 -7.59
CA GLY A 12 -4.79 -4.28 -8.60
C GLY A 12 -4.47 -5.68 -8.05
N ALA A 13 -3.77 -5.77 -6.90
CA ALA A 13 -3.50 -7.03 -6.23
C ALA A 13 -4.75 -7.57 -5.54
N LEU A 14 -5.46 -6.73 -4.78
CA LEU A 14 -6.72 -7.10 -4.10
C LEU A 14 -7.81 -7.49 -5.10
N ALA A 15 -7.92 -6.78 -6.23
CA ALA A 15 -8.92 -7.06 -7.27
C ALA A 15 -8.78 -8.44 -7.96
N LYS A 16 -7.70 -9.18 -7.71
CA LYS A 16 -7.50 -10.54 -8.22
C LYS A 16 -8.13 -11.61 -7.33
N LEU A 17 -8.60 -11.23 -6.15
CA LEU A 17 -9.17 -12.13 -5.15
C LEU A 17 -10.67 -11.87 -5.01
N PRO A 18 -11.46 -12.86 -4.54
CA PRO A 18 -12.81 -12.61 -4.07
C PRO A 18 -12.82 -11.56 -2.95
N ALA A 19 -13.85 -10.70 -2.92
CA ALA A 19 -13.95 -9.64 -1.91
C ALA A 19 -14.13 -10.19 -0.48
N ASP A 20 -14.65 -11.41 -0.37
CA ASP A 20 -14.94 -12.17 0.84
C ASP A 20 -13.98 -13.36 1.03
N ASP A 21 -12.75 -13.24 0.53
CA ASP A 21 -11.74 -14.29 0.69
C ASP A 21 -11.21 -14.33 2.13
N ASP A 22 -11.73 -15.27 2.92
CA ASP A 22 -11.35 -15.48 4.34
C ASP A 22 -9.84 -15.64 4.57
N ARG A 23 -9.07 -16.01 3.53
CA ARG A 23 -7.61 -16.16 3.63
C ARG A 23 -6.91 -14.81 3.85
N LEU A 24 -7.54 -13.70 3.49
CA LEU A 24 -6.98 -12.35 3.62
C LEU A 24 -6.68 -11.98 5.08
N ALA A 25 -7.48 -12.47 6.03
CA ALA A 25 -7.26 -12.22 7.46
C ALA A 25 -5.92 -12.76 7.97
N ALA A 26 -5.38 -13.80 7.32
CA ALA A 26 -4.08 -14.41 7.63
C ALA A 26 -2.98 -14.04 6.62
N ALA A 27 -3.33 -13.31 5.55
CA ALA A 27 -2.40 -12.96 4.49
C ALA A 27 -1.50 -11.77 4.89
N THR A 28 -0.43 -11.61 4.13
CA THR A 28 0.48 -10.46 4.21
C THR A 28 0.60 -9.86 2.82
N ILE A 29 0.41 -8.54 2.71
CA ILE A 29 0.73 -7.82 1.48
C ILE A 29 2.13 -7.22 1.59
N TYR A 30 2.92 -7.37 0.54
CA TYR A 30 4.23 -6.75 0.40
C TYR A 30 4.10 -5.64 -0.64
N SER A 31 4.40 -4.40 -0.25
CA SER A 31 4.47 -3.26 -1.16
C SER A 31 5.88 -2.68 -1.12
N SER A 32 6.40 -2.19 -2.26
CA SER A 32 7.73 -1.57 -2.27
C SER A 32 7.71 -0.17 -1.64
N LEU A 33 6.64 0.57 -1.90
CA LEU A 33 6.34 1.89 -1.33
C LEU A 33 5.22 1.71 -0.32
N GLU A 34 5.21 2.54 0.71
CA GLU A 34 4.11 2.65 1.66
C GLU A 34 2.74 2.76 0.94
N PRO A 35 1.74 1.95 1.32
CA PRO A 35 0.41 2.07 0.76
C PRO A 35 -0.18 3.45 1.05
N CYS A 36 -0.52 4.20 0.01
CA CYS A 36 -0.90 5.59 0.16
C CYS A 36 -2.07 5.79 1.14
N ALA A 37 -2.01 6.89 1.90
CA ALA A 37 -3.11 7.41 2.73
C ALA A 37 -4.03 8.37 1.96
N GLU A 38 -3.50 8.99 0.91
CA GLU A 38 -4.22 9.94 0.06
C GLU A 38 -3.91 9.64 -1.42
N ARG A 39 -4.86 9.93 -2.31
CA ARG A 39 -4.63 9.89 -3.75
C ARG A 39 -5.69 10.70 -4.49
N ALA A 40 -5.30 11.31 -5.61
CA ALA A 40 -6.24 12.02 -6.49
C ALA A 40 -6.97 11.09 -7.48
N SER A 41 -6.38 9.94 -7.80
CA SER A 41 -6.85 9.06 -8.88
C SER A 41 -8.14 8.29 -8.53
N ARG A 42 -8.46 8.11 -7.25
CA ARG A 42 -9.65 7.41 -6.73
C ARG A 42 -10.06 7.97 -5.36
N PRO A 43 -11.35 7.80 -4.95
CA PRO A 43 -11.82 8.30 -3.66
C PRO A 43 -11.30 7.51 -2.45
N ARG A 44 -10.91 6.23 -2.62
CA ARG A 44 -10.39 5.40 -1.53
C ARG A 44 -8.88 5.18 -1.69
N PRO A 45 -8.07 5.50 -0.67
CA PRO A 45 -6.63 5.26 -0.67
C PRO A 45 -6.30 3.78 -0.42
N CYS A 46 -5.06 3.38 -0.72
CA CYS A 46 -4.66 1.96 -0.65
C CYS A 46 -4.69 1.44 0.79
N ALA A 47 -4.30 2.26 1.76
CA ALA A 47 -4.37 1.91 3.19
C ALA A 47 -5.81 1.51 3.60
N GLN A 48 -6.82 2.27 3.17
CA GLN A 48 -8.22 1.95 3.44
C GLN A 48 -8.67 0.67 2.72
N LEU A 49 -8.29 0.49 1.45
CA LEU A 49 -8.63 -0.74 0.71
C LEU A 49 -8.07 -2.00 1.38
N ILE A 50 -6.86 -1.93 1.92
CA ILE A 50 -6.22 -3.03 2.66
C ILE A 50 -7.01 -3.36 3.94
N GLN A 51 -7.43 -2.35 4.69
CA GLN A 51 -8.24 -2.52 5.90
C GLN A 51 -9.61 -3.14 5.60
N ASP A 52 -10.30 -2.58 4.60
CA ASP A 52 -11.62 -3.03 4.15
C ASP A 52 -11.57 -4.49 3.67
N ALA A 53 -10.46 -4.90 3.05
CA ALA A 53 -10.22 -6.27 2.60
C ALA A 53 -9.92 -7.25 3.76
N GLY A 54 -9.81 -6.77 5.00
CA GLY A 54 -9.57 -7.61 6.16
C GLY A 54 -8.12 -8.06 6.38
N LEU A 55 -7.16 -7.54 5.60
CA LEU A 55 -5.73 -7.80 5.81
C LEU A 55 -5.29 -7.28 7.19
N ARG A 56 -4.35 -8.00 7.81
CA ARG A 56 -3.82 -7.67 9.15
C ARG A 56 -2.31 -7.46 9.18
N ARG A 57 -1.64 -7.60 8.03
CA ARG A 57 -0.19 -7.42 7.92
C ARG A 57 0.21 -6.81 6.59
N VAL A 58 1.00 -5.74 6.68
CA VAL A 58 1.64 -5.06 5.54
C VAL A 58 3.14 -5.08 5.78
N VAL A 59 3.90 -5.34 4.73
CA VAL A 59 5.35 -5.17 4.71
C VAL A 59 5.70 -4.15 3.65
N THR A 60 6.44 -3.11 4.02
CA THR A 60 6.91 -2.06 3.10
C THR A 60 8.41 -1.85 3.21
N ALA A 61 9.05 -1.25 2.19
CA ALA A 61 10.48 -0.97 2.19
C ALA A 61 10.82 0.54 2.17
N TRP A 62 9.90 1.36 1.65
CA TRP A 62 10.12 2.80 1.49
C TRP A 62 8.87 3.56 1.90
N SER A 63 9.00 4.49 2.86
CA SER A 63 7.93 5.40 3.25
C SER A 63 7.64 6.43 2.15
N GLU A 64 6.39 6.89 2.07
CA GLU A 64 5.96 7.86 1.05
C GLU A 64 6.74 9.18 1.22
N PRO A 65 7.47 9.66 0.19
CA PRO A 65 8.21 10.91 0.31
C PRO A 65 7.25 12.12 0.18
N ASP A 66 7.56 13.21 0.87
CA ASP A 66 6.80 14.46 0.77
C ASP A 66 6.77 15.05 -0.65
N THR A 67 7.71 14.68 -1.51
CA THR A 67 7.73 15.07 -2.93
C THR A 67 6.55 14.49 -3.70
N PHE A 68 5.89 13.44 -3.19
CA PHE A 68 4.71 12.82 -3.80
C PHE A 68 3.44 13.36 -3.17
N VAL A 69 3.30 13.17 -1.85
CA VAL A 69 2.18 13.72 -1.06
C VAL A 69 2.74 14.18 0.29
N ALA A 70 2.69 15.48 0.53
CA ALA A 70 3.24 16.07 1.74
C ALA A 70 2.49 15.60 3.00
N GLY A 71 3.22 15.00 3.94
CA GLY A 71 2.67 14.55 5.22
C GLY A 71 1.66 13.40 5.13
N ALA A 72 1.62 12.67 4.01
CA ALA A 72 0.83 11.45 3.93
C ALA A 72 1.42 10.38 4.88
N ASP A 73 0.53 9.72 5.63
CA ASP A 73 0.92 8.72 6.63
C ASP A 73 0.03 7.47 6.49
N GLY A 74 0.38 6.65 5.50
CA GLY A 74 -0.28 5.40 5.18
C GLY A 74 -0.06 4.35 6.26
N THR A 75 1.12 4.35 6.87
CA THR A 75 1.53 3.47 7.95
C THR A 75 0.66 3.71 9.18
N LYS A 76 0.53 4.96 9.63
CA LYS A 76 -0.36 5.31 10.73
C LYS A 76 -1.81 4.98 10.38
N THR A 77 -2.26 5.30 9.17
CA THR A 77 -3.62 4.96 8.74
C THR A 77 -3.88 3.46 8.90
N LEU A 78 -2.97 2.62 8.40
CA LEU A 78 -3.01 1.16 8.51
C LEU A 78 -3.02 0.68 9.97
N GLU A 79 -2.10 1.17 10.79
CA GLU A 79 -1.96 0.79 12.20
C GLU A 79 -3.17 1.19 13.04
N ASP A 80 -3.75 2.38 12.80
CA ASP A 80 -4.98 2.83 13.45
C ASP A 80 -6.17 1.89 13.13
N GLY A 81 -6.15 1.23 11.97
CA GLY A 81 -7.11 0.17 11.59
C GLY A 81 -6.73 -1.25 12.03
N GLY A 82 -5.73 -1.41 12.89
CA GLY A 82 -5.32 -2.70 13.44
C GLY A 82 -4.49 -3.57 12.48
N VAL A 83 -3.91 -2.97 11.43
CA VAL A 83 -2.99 -3.65 10.53
C VAL A 83 -1.57 -3.50 11.05
N LYS A 84 -0.85 -4.61 11.23
CA LYS A 84 0.57 -4.56 11.60
C LYS A 84 1.42 -4.20 10.39
N VAL A 85 2.10 -3.06 10.44
CA VAL A 85 3.08 -2.66 9.42
C VAL A 85 4.48 -3.11 9.84
N VAL A 86 5.27 -3.59 8.89
CA VAL A 86 6.68 -3.90 9.07
C VAL A 86 7.48 -3.25 7.96
N GLU A 87 8.42 -2.41 8.34
CA GLU A 87 9.35 -1.79 7.41
C GLU A 87 10.61 -2.64 7.26
N LEU A 88 11.10 -2.77 6.02
CA LEU A 88 12.35 -3.43 5.67
C LEU A 88 13.32 -2.39 5.05
N PRO A 89 13.95 -1.53 5.89
CA PRO A 89 14.78 -0.43 5.41
C PRO A 89 16.00 -0.89 4.60
N GLU A 90 16.45 -2.14 4.77
CA GLU A 90 17.53 -2.73 3.98
C GLU A 90 17.22 -2.81 2.47
N TYR A 91 15.93 -2.75 2.08
CA TYR A 91 15.51 -2.76 0.67
C TYR A 91 15.16 -1.37 0.12
N VAL A 92 15.30 -0.29 0.89
CA VAL A 92 14.89 1.06 0.47
C VAL A 92 15.53 1.49 -0.86
N ASN A 93 16.81 1.18 -1.08
CA ASN A 93 17.52 1.50 -2.32
C ASN A 93 16.93 0.81 -3.54
N ALA A 94 16.48 -0.44 -3.37
CA ALA A 94 15.85 -1.21 -4.44
C ALA A 94 14.42 -0.72 -4.70
N ALA A 95 13.66 -0.40 -3.65
CA ALA A 95 12.32 0.17 -3.76
C ALA A 95 12.31 1.56 -4.42
N GLN A 96 13.33 2.37 -4.17
CA GLN A 96 13.52 3.68 -4.78
C GLN A 96 14.01 3.62 -6.22
N ALA A 97 14.70 2.55 -6.64
CA ALA A 97 15.36 2.48 -7.94
C ALA A 97 14.48 2.85 -9.15
N PRO A 98 13.20 2.40 -9.24
CA PRO A 98 12.29 2.81 -10.33
C PRO A 98 11.94 4.30 -10.32
N ASN A 99 11.96 4.94 -9.14
CA ASN A 99 11.50 6.30 -8.90
C ASN A 99 12.64 7.31 -8.70
N ARG A 100 13.92 6.91 -8.88
CA ARG A 100 15.10 7.76 -8.64
C ARG A 100 15.11 9.09 -9.39
N HIS A 101 14.38 9.19 -10.51
CA HIS A 101 14.26 10.42 -11.30
C HIS A 101 13.30 11.45 -10.66
N LEU A 102 12.61 11.09 -9.58
CA LEU A 102 11.68 11.91 -8.82
C LEU A 102 12.17 12.22 -7.39
N LEU A 103 13.34 11.68 -7.01
CA LEU A 103 13.99 11.89 -5.71
C LEU A 103 14.91 13.10 -5.72
#